data_AF-A0A090LDA3-F1
#
_entry.id   AF-A0A090LDA3-F1
#
_cell.length_a   1.000
_cell.length_b   1.000
_cell.length_c   1.000
_cell.angle_alpha   90.00
_cell.angle_beta   90.00
_cell.angle_gamma   90.00
#
_symmetry.space_group_name_H-M   'P 1'
#
loop_
_entity.id
_entity.type
_entity.pdbx_description
1 polymer ?
#
loop_
_entity_poly.entity_id
_entity_poly.type
_entity_poly.pdbx_seq_one_letter_code
_entity_poly.pdbx_strand_id
1 'polypeptide(L)'
;MSYYYIFFIFCFIFIIKNEIIFGGHKLIPPEIATDLKIKICSHERNPLQHDVMLYFPEVVRFCASLHTNKNKRLLDREKQKTTFIEPKVVIKFQAINSTNQCSITFTGYQTEYRFSPDLGYYSTCQKSISQYVSSLVDNESPVWTPTNHFCPIQDLPKNIEDYIACDLLTHNWYHLSFFSSIRYETYKNRLYHKHYSNYSTNYIFKPDFIVHRKGDETEWLKTLIDFKVIHENCFIVKYLIKIDKDWPLLIKVNIEYQIRQNEKIKHFKKITNGSIKHWYSGEFEMLKDQWRHEICIQIYWKGSRTKYRLCQVIADFNECPPPLFLPSSYTSRNIFNYITIIFLIFLCFIMIYH
;
A
#
# COMPACT_ATOMS: atom_id res chain seq x y z
N MET A 1 -19.97 34.28 33.90
CA MET A 1 -19.66 33.06 34.69
C MET A 1 -20.33 31.78 34.15
N SER A 2 -21.56 31.83 33.59
CA SER A 2 -22.25 30.61 33.10
C SER A 2 -21.69 29.99 31.80
N TYR A 3 -21.11 30.79 30.90
CA TYR A 3 -20.57 30.29 29.61
C TYR A 3 -19.32 29.41 29.71
N TYR A 4 -18.47 29.64 30.73
CA TYR A 4 -17.27 28.84 30.94
C TYR A 4 -17.59 27.42 31.42
N TYR A 5 -18.70 27.24 32.16
CA TYR A 5 -19.14 25.95 32.66
C TYR A 5 -19.66 25.04 31.53
N ILE A 6 -20.38 25.62 30.58
CA ILE A 6 -20.90 24.89 29.41
C ILE A 6 -19.75 24.43 28.50
N PHE A 7 -18.73 25.27 28.31
CA PHE A 7 -17.55 24.92 27.51
C PHE A 7 -16.74 23.80 28.17
N PHE A 8 -16.58 23.83 29.50
CA PHE A 8 -15.88 22.78 30.25
C PHE A 8 -16.61 21.44 30.18
N ILE A 9 -17.94 21.43 30.33
CA ILE A 9 -18.76 20.22 30.20
C ILE A 9 -18.67 19.66 28.78
N PHE A 10 -18.68 20.52 27.75
CA PHE A 10 -18.56 20.09 26.37
C PHE A 10 -17.18 19.48 26.08
N CYS A 11 -16.09 20.09 26.57
CA CYS A 11 -14.74 19.52 26.47
C CYS A 11 -14.62 18.19 27.22
N PHE A 12 -15.20 18.07 28.42
CA PHE A 12 -15.15 16.85 29.22
C PHE A 12 -15.92 15.70 28.54
N ILE A 13 -17.10 15.99 27.99
CA ILE A 13 -17.87 15.01 27.19
C ILE A 13 -17.11 14.65 25.92
N PHE A 14 -16.44 15.59 25.25
CA PHE A 14 -15.67 15.31 24.04
C PHE A 14 -14.44 14.42 24.32
N ILE A 15 -13.77 14.63 25.46
CA ILE A 15 -12.64 13.79 25.91
C ILE A 15 -13.12 12.38 26.24
N ILE A 16 -14.19 12.25 27.03
CA ILE A 16 -14.75 10.93 27.39
C ILE A 16 -15.28 10.20 26.15
N LYS A 17 -15.94 10.91 25.22
CA LYS A 17 -16.46 10.30 24.00
C LYS A 17 -15.32 9.86 23.06
N ASN A 18 -14.21 10.59 23.01
CA ASN A 18 -13.02 10.16 22.27
C ASN A 18 -12.31 8.96 22.92
N GLU A 19 -12.23 8.89 24.25
CA GLU A 19 -11.70 7.68 24.91
C GLU A 19 -12.60 6.45 24.68
N ILE A 20 -13.92 6.63 24.66
CA ILE A 20 -14.87 5.52 24.41
C ILE A 20 -14.88 5.10 22.93
N ILE A 21 -14.65 6.02 21.98
CA ILE A 21 -14.55 5.68 20.55
C ILE A 21 -13.26 4.90 20.22
N PHE A 22 -12.20 5.03 21.03
CA PHE A 22 -11.02 4.15 20.98
C PHE A 22 -11.18 2.84 21.77
N GLY A 23 -12.28 2.68 22.53
CA GLY A 23 -12.58 1.53 23.40
C GLY A 23 -12.89 0.20 22.70
N GLY A 24 -12.62 0.08 21.40
CA GLY A 24 -12.46 -1.19 20.70
C GLY A 24 -11.00 -1.62 20.64
N HIS A 25 -10.24 -1.47 21.73
CA HIS A 25 -8.81 -1.81 21.75
C HIS A 25 -8.61 -3.30 21.50
N LYS A 26 -8.33 -3.68 20.25
CA LYS A 26 -7.61 -4.93 19.97
C LYS A 26 -6.30 -4.86 20.74
N LEU A 27 -6.21 -5.64 21.82
CA LEU A 27 -5.06 -5.67 22.73
C LEU A 27 -3.74 -5.95 22.00
N ILE A 28 -3.82 -6.67 20.87
CA ILE A 28 -2.70 -7.01 20.00
C ILE A 28 -2.98 -6.51 18.58
N PRO A 29 -2.15 -5.60 18.02
CA PRO A 29 -2.29 -5.17 16.64
C PRO A 29 -1.86 -6.29 15.68
N PRO A 30 -2.43 -6.33 14.46
CA PRO A 30 -2.06 -7.33 13.46
C PRO A 30 -0.59 -7.21 13.03
N GLU A 31 -0.03 -8.30 12.55
CA GLU A 31 1.28 -8.31 11.90
C GLU A 31 1.13 -7.81 10.46
N ILE A 32 1.84 -6.74 10.15
CA ILE A 32 1.77 -6.01 8.88
C ILE A 32 3.10 -6.19 8.18
N ALA A 33 3.06 -6.65 6.92
CA ALA A 33 4.24 -6.64 6.06
C ALA A 33 4.55 -5.21 5.64
N THR A 34 5.79 -4.80 5.87
CA THR A 34 6.25 -3.43 5.63
C THR A 34 7.03 -3.31 4.34
N ASP A 35 7.83 -4.33 4.00
CA ASP A 35 8.80 -4.26 2.90
C ASP A 35 9.04 -5.65 2.30
N LEU A 36 8.99 -5.74 0.97
CA LEU A 36 9.42 -6.89 0.20
C LEU A 36 10.82 -6.64 -0.37
N LYS A 37 11.75 -7.53 -0.03
CA LYS A 37 13.15 -7.48 -0.46
C LYS A 37 13.49 -8.63 -1.38
N ILE A 38 14.14 -8.33 -2.49
CA ILE A 38 14.70 -9.29 -3.44
C ILE A 38 16.18 -8.99 -3.60
N LYS A 39 17.01 -10.03 -3.54
CA LYS A 39 18.45 -9.95 -3.78
C LYS A 39 18.92 -11.18 -4.53
N ILE A 40 20.07 -11.07 -5.17
CA ILE A 40 20.71 -12.26 -5.74
C ILE A 40 21.18 -13.16 -4.60
N CYS A 41 20.87 -14.45 -4.68
CA CYS A 41 21.36 -15.43 -3.72
C CYS A 41 22.87 -15.61 -3.90
N SER A 42 23.57 -15.61 -2.78
CA SER A 42 24.95 -16.06 -2.71
C SER A 42 25.14 -16.87 -1.44
N HIS A 43 26.04 -17.83 -1.50
CA HIS A 43 26.45 -18.62 -0.35
C HIS A 43 27.20 -17.77 0.70
N GLU A 44 27.74 -16.62 0.31
CA GLU A 44 28.40 -15.69 1.23
C GLU A 44 27.40 -14.73 1.89
N ARG A 45 27.57 -14.51 3.21
CA ARG A 45 26.65 -13.66 4.00
C ARG A 45 26.61 -12.20 3.52
N ASN A 46 27.71 -11.70 2.96
CA ASN A 46 27.88 -10.36 2.40
C ASN A 46 28.86 -10.41 1.19
N PRO A 47 28.44 -10.93 0.04
CA PRO A 47 29.34 -11.10 -1.13
C PRO A 47 29.66 -9.77 -1.81
N LEU A 48 28.92 -8.72 -1.46
CA LEU A 48 28.79 -7.48 -2.22
C LEU A 48 29.35 -6.33 -1.40
N GLN A 49 30.67 -6.31 -1.22
CA GLN A 49 31.39 -5.07 -0.95
C GLN A 49 31.61 -4.36 -2.29
N HIS A 50 31.66 -3.02 -2.27
CA HIS A 50 31.54 -2.14 -3.46
C HIS A 50 32.61 -2.38 -4.55
N ASP A 51 33.66 -3.17 -4.27
CA ASP A 51 34.85 -3.31 -5.12
C ASP A 51 35.08 -4.73 -5.69
N VAL A 52 34.09 -5.62 -5.65
CA VAL A 52 34.26 -7.01 -6.15
C VAL A 52 33.46 -7.24 -7.44
N MET A 53 34.15 -7.52 -8.54
CA MET A 53 33.53 -8.12 -9.74
C MET A 53 33.11 -9.55 -9.41
N LEU A 54 31.81 -9.77 -9.20
CA LEU A 54 31.27 -11.11 -8.99
C LEU A 54 30.96 -11.75 -10.33
N TYR A 55 31.63 -12.86 -10.62
CA TYR A 55 31.19 -13.79 -11.66
C TYR A 55 29.92 -14.49 -11.17
N PHE A 56 28.79 -14.17 -11.80
CA PHE A 56 27.57 -14.92 -11.57
C PHE A 56 27.68 -16.29 -12.26
N PRO A 57 27.26 -17.40 -11.61
CA PRO A 57 27.11 -18.68 -12.29
C PRO A 57 26.10 -18.54 -13.44
N GLU A 58 26.13 -19.48 -14.41
CA GLU A 58 25.24 -19.47 -15.59
C GLU A 58 23.75 -19.30 -15.25
N VAL A 59 23.32 -19.67 -14.04
CA VAL A 59 21.94 -19.49 -13.56
C VAL A 59 21.92 -18.70 -12.24
N VAL A 60 21.42 -17.46 -12.30
CA VAL A 60 21.24 -16.59 -11.13
C VAL A 60 19.98 -17.01 -10.37
N ARG A 61 20.10 -17.23 -9.05
CA ARG A 61 18.96 -17.48 -8.15
C ARG A 61 18.61 -16.22 -7.36
N PHE A 62 17.32 -15.98 -7.11
CA PHE A 62 16.85 -14.81 -6.37
C PHE A 62 16.32 -15.15 -5.00
N CYS A 63 16.91 -14.54 -3.98
CA CYS A 63 16.53 -14.69 -2.60
C CYS A 63 15.53 -13.60 -2.23
N ALA A 64 14.33 -14.00 -1.79
CA ALA A 64 13.26 -13.09 -1.45
C ALA A 64 12.84 -13.20 0.03
N SER A 65 12.57 -12.05 0.64
CA SER A 65 12.14 -11.95 2.01
C SER A 65 11.14 -10.83 2.26
N LEU A 66 10.24 -11.04 3.22
CA LEU A 66 9.27 -10.05 3.69
C LEU A 66 9.63 -9.61 5.10
N HIS A 67 9.71 -8.30 5.31
CA HIS A 67 9.85 -7.71 6.64
C HIS A 67 8.49 -7.36 7.21
N THR A 68 8.34 -7.53 8.52
CA THR A 68 7.10 -7.17 9.23
C THR A 68 7.36 -6.24 10.41
N ASN A 69 6.28 -5.64 10.91
CA ASN A 69 6.31 -4.80 12.11
C ASN A 69 6.40 -5.60 13.42
N LYS A 70 6.47 -6.94 13.37
CA LYS A 70 6.57 -7.82 14.55
C LYS A 70 7.95 -8.46 14.68
N ASN A 71 8.28 -8.88 15.89
CA ASN A 71 9.53 -9.57 16.18
C ASN A 71 9.38 -10.51 17.37
N LYS A 72 10.37 -11.37 17.60
CA LYS A 72 10.36 -12.34 18.70
C LYS A 72 10.21 -11.69 20.09
N ARG A 73 10.85 -10.53 20.33
CA ARG A 73 10.76 -9.82 21.62
C ARG A 73 9.33 -9.33 21.89
N LEU A 74 8.63 -8.86 20.85
CA LEU A 74 7.22 -8.47 20.93
C LEU A 74 6.33 -9.68 21.22
N LEU A 75 6.64 -10.85 20.64
CA LEU A 75 5.90 -12.08 20.92
C LEU A 75 5.99 -12.43 22.41
N ASP A 76 7.19 -12.38 22.99
CA ASP A 76 7.41 -12.72 24.39
C ASP A 76 6.68 -11.73 25.32
N ARG A 77 6.65 -10.43 24.97
CA ARG A 77 5.88 -9.42 25.70
C ARG A 77 4.37 -9.60 25.58
N GLU A 78 3.88 -10.00 24.41
CA GLU A 78 2.45 -10.25 24.20
C GLU A 78 2.00 -11.54 24.89
N LYS A 79 2.83 -12.59 24.88
CA LYS A 79 2.62 -13.82 25.65
C LYS A 79 2.40 -13.56 27.15
N GLN A 80 3.12 -12.60 27.74
CA GLN A 80 2.94 -12.24 29.15
C GLN A 80 1.56 -11.61 29.45
N LYS A 81 0.87 -11.07 28.44
CA LYS A 81 -0.43 -10.40 28.59
C LYS A 81 -1.62 -11.29 28.21
N THR A 82 -1.37 -12.45 27.64
CA THR A 82 -2.38 -13.36 27.08
C THR A 82 -2.25 -14.73 27.69
N THR A 83 -3.36 -15.45 27.87
CA THR A 83 -3.30 -16.85 28.30
C THR A 83 -2.89 -17.79 27.18
N PHE A 84 -3.19 -17.40 25.94
CA PHE A 84 -2.83 -18.14 24.73
C PHE A 84 -2.57 -17.17 23.58
N ILE A 85 -1.58 -17.47 22.75
CA ILE A 85 -1.31 -16.72 21.53
C ILE A 85 -0.74 -17.65 20.46
N GLU A 86 -1.31 -17.57 19.27
CA GLU A 86 -0.96 -18.36 18.09
C GLU A 86 -0.89 -17.42 16.89
N PRO A 87 0.32 -16.89 16.60
CA PRO A 87 0.56 -16.11 15.41
C PRO A 87 0.90 -17.05 14.25
N LYS A 88 0.20 -16.86 13.13
CA LYS A 88 0.36 -17.63 11.90
C LYS A 88 0.50 -16.69 10.72
N VAL A 89 1.54 -16.90 9.92
CA VAL A 89 1.79 -16.18 8.68
C VAL A 89 1.79 -17.17 7.53
N VAL A 90 1.09 -16.84 6.45
CA VAL A 90 1.07 -17.64 5.22
C VAL A 90 1.52 -16.76 4.08
N ILE A 91 2.62 -17.15 3.44
CA ILE A 91 3.14 -16.50 2.23
C ILE A 91 2.81 -17.39 1.06
N LYS A 92 2.12 -16.81 0.08
CA LYS A 92 1.69 -17.49 -1.13
C LYS A 92 2.17 -16.70 -2.33
N PHE A 93 2.85 -17.34 -3.28
CA PHE A 93 3.27 -16.67 -4.50
C PHE A 93 3.25 -17.60 -5.70
N GLN A 94 3.03 -17.00 -6.87
CA GLN A 94 2.97 -17.71 -8.13
C GLN A 94 3.39 -16.76 -9.26
N ALA A 95 3.94 -17.33 -10.33
CA ALA A 95 4.12 -16.58 -11.57
C ALA A 95 2.73 -16.26 -12.17
N ILE A 96 2.59 -15.08 -12.77
CA ILE A 96 1.28 -14.59 -13.23
C ILE A 96 0.70 -15.42 -14.39
N ASN A 97 1.56 -16.08 -15.15
CA ASN A 97 1.22 -16.99 -16.25
C ASN A 97 1.16 -18.47 -15.84
N SER A 98 1.40 -18.80 -14.57
CA SER A 98 1.45 -20.19 -14.08
C SER A 98 0.23 -20.52 -13.21
N THR A 99 -0.15 -21.80 -13.22
CA THR A 99 -1.12 -22.38 -12.29
C THR A 99 -0.49 -22.84 -10.99
N ASN A 100 0.82 -23.08 -10.99
CA ASN A 100 1.53 -23.66 -9.86
C ASN A 100 1.83 -22.57 -8.83
N GLN A 101 1.65 -22.90 -7.55
CA GLN A 101 1.67 -21.93 -6.47
C GLN A 101 2.54 -22.42 -5.32
N CYS A 102 3.58 -21.64 -5.00
CA CYS A 102 4.33 -21.85 -3.78
C CYS A 102 3.57 -21.29 -2.59
N SER A 103 3.41 -22.10 -1.54
CA SER A 103 2.77 -21.70 -0.28
C SER A 103 3.61 -22.18 0.89
N ILE A 104 4.02 -21.25 1.74
CA ILE A 104 4.81 -21.54 2.95
C ILE A 104 4.08 -20.95 4.16
N THR A 105 3.93 -21.76 5.20
CA THR A 105 3.31 -21.35 6.46
C THR A 105 4.35 -21.22 7.55
N PHE A 106 4.29 -20.12 8.28
CA PHE A 106 5.17 -19.81 9.40
C PHE A 106 4.38 -19.61 10.68
N THR A 107 5.04 -19.85 11.81
CA THR A 107 4.58 -19.48 13.14
C THR A 107 5.60 -18.75 13.98
N GLY A 108 5.07 -18.09 15.00
CA GLY A 108 5.82 -17.10 15.76
C GLY A 108 5.94 -15.79 14.98
N TYR A 109 6.40 -14.75 15.67
CA TYR A 109 6.78 -13.51 15.01
C TYR A 109 8.20 -13.60 14.51
N GLN A 110 8.37 -13.53 13.20
CA GLN A 110 9.65 -13.30 12.55
C GLN A 110 9.73 -11.85 12.11
N THR A 111 10.90 -11.23 12.27
CA THR A 111 11.13 -9.90 11.70
C THR A 111 11.31 -9.97 10.18
N GLU A 112 11.89 -11.07 9.69
CA GLU A 112 12.11 -11.35 8.28
C GLU A 112 11.64 -12.77 7.98
N TYR A 113 10.70 -12.92 7.05
CA TYR A 113 10.23 -14.19 6.51
C TYR A 113 10.90 -14.44 5.16
N ARG A 114 11.78 -15.42 5.08
CA ARG A 114 12.46 -15.82 3.84
C ARG A 114 11.70 -16.96 3.19
N PHE A 115 11.37 -16.80 1.91
CA PHE A 115 10.44 -17.71 1.25
C PHE A 115 10.92 -18.26 -0.10
N SER A 116 12.03 -17.77 -0.64
CA SER A 116 12.62 -18.29 -1.89
C SER A 116 14.11 -17.99 -1.96
N PRO A 117 14.92 -18.87 -2.57
CA PRO A 117 14.87 -20.33 -2.50
C PRO A 117 15.41 -20.85 -1.16
N ASP A 118 16.01 -19.97 -0.35
CA ASP A 118 16.86 -20.33 0.79
C ASP A 118 16.04 -20.52 2.08
N LEU A 119 15.31 -21.64 2.13
CA LEU A 119 14.80 -22.17 3.40
C LEU A 119 15.96 -22.65 4.31
N GLY A 120 17.16 -22.86 3.76
CA GLY A 120 18.36 -23.29 4.48
C GLY A 120 18.86 -22.30 5.52
N TYR A 121 18.46 -21.03 5.44
CA TYR A 121 18.71 -20.04 6.49
C TYR A 121 18.12 -20.42 7.85
N TYR A 122 17.01 -21.18 7.87
CA TYR A 122 16.40 -21.66 9.10
C TYR A 122 17.17 -22.88 9.61
N SER A 123 18.31 -22.63 10.26
CA SER A 123 19.18 -23.69 10.82
C SER A 123 18.44 -24.66 11.74
N THR A 124 17.42 -24.18 12.46
CA THR A 124 16.55 -25.01 13.30
C THR A 124 15.68 -25.99 12.51
N CYS A 125 15.34 -25.66 11.26
CA CYS A 125 14.54 -26.47 10.34
C CYS A 125 15.38 -27.30 9.36
N GLN A 126 16.69 -27.04 9.23
CA GLN A 126 17.53 -27.52 8.12
C GLN A 126 17.46 -29.03 7.92
N LYS A 127 17.55 -29.82 9.00
CA LYS A 127 17.44 -31.30 8.93
C LYS A 127 16.09 -31.75 8.37
N SER A 128 15.00 -31.17 8.87
CA SER A 128 13.63 -31.50 8.41
C SER A 128 13.41 -31.08 6.96
N ILE A 129 13.95 -29.92 6.54
CA ILE A 129 13.91 -29.45 5.16
C ILE A 129 14.62 -30.44 4.24
N SER A 130 15.85 -30.84 4.57
CA SER A 130 16.61 -31.78 3.74
C SER A 130 15.90 -33.13 3.58
N GLN A 131 15.34 -33.67 4.66
CA GLN A 131 14.58 -34.93 4.62
C GLN A 131 13.31 -34.79 3.76
N TYR A 132 12.60 -33.68 3.92
CA TYR A 132 11.38 -33.39 3.16
C TYR A 132 11.63 -33.21 1.66
N VAL A 133 12.71 -32.51 1.30
CA VAL A 133 13.09 -32.32 -0.11
C VAL A 133 13.51 -33.66 -0.73
N SER A 134 14.19 -34.52 0.03
CA SER A 134 14.58 -35.85 -0.46
C SER A 134 13.33 -36.70 -0.77
N SER A 135 12.37 -36.77 0.16
CA SER A 135 11.14 -37.54 -0.07
C SER A 135 10.25 -36.96 -1.17
N LEU A 136 10.24 -35.64 -1.35
CA LEU A 136 9.58 -34.98 -2.49
C LEU A 136 10.16 -35.42 -3.84
N VAL A 137 11.49 -35.52 -3.94
CA VAL A 137 12.18 -35.95 -5.16
C VAL A 137 11.93 -37.43 -5.45
N ASP A 138 11.85 -38.25 -4.41
CA ASP A 138 11.57 -39.68 -4.51
C ASP A 138 10.08 -39.99 -4.79
N ASN A 139 9.23 -38.96 -4.96
CA ASN A 139 7.77 -39.06 -5.17
C ASN A 139 7.03 -39.82 -4.05
N GLU A 140 7.61 -39.92 -2.86
CA GLU A 140 6.92 -40.40 -1.67
C GLU A 140 5.97 -39.31 -1.14
N SER A 141 4.82 -39.68 -0.56
CA SER A 141 3.91 -38.70 0.05
C SER A 141 4.61 -38.01 1.24
N PRO A 142 5.11 -36.77 1.08
CA PRO A 142 6.11 -36.26 2.01
C PRO A 142 5.38 -35.66 3.21
N VAL A 143 5.63 -36.22 4.40
CA VAL A 143 5.05 -35.70 5.64
C VAL A 143 6.01 -34.68 6.24
N TRP A 144 5.65 -33.39 6.14
CA TRP A 144 6.38 -32.33 6.84
C TRP A 144 6.20 -32.48 8.36
N THR A 145 7.28 -32.88 9.04
CA THR A 145 7.35 -32.92 10.49
C THR A 145 8.55 -32.11 10.96
N PRO A 146 8.33 -30.92 11.57
CA PRO A 146 9.44 -30.18 12.14
C PRO A 146 9.99 -30.97 13.33
N THR A 147 11.21 -31.50 13.20
CA THR A 147 11.85 -32.27 14.27
C THR A 147 12.24 -31.37 15.44
N ASN A 148 12.37 -30.06 15.21
CA ASN A 148 12.74 -29.06 16.19
C ASN A 148 11.55 -28.12 16.48
N HIS A 149 11.19 -27.98 17.76
CA HIS A 149 10.09 -27.10 18.19
C HIS A 149 10.38 -25.60 17.99
N PHE A 150 11.65 -25.22 17.75
CA PHE A 150 12.04 -23.86 17.39
C PHE A 150 12.04 -23.60 15.88
N CYS A 151 11.64 -24.58 15.05
CA CYS A 151 11.46 -24.37 13.63
C CYS A 151 10.23 -23.48 13.38
N PRO A 152 10.37 -22.30 12.77
CA PRO A 152 9.23 -21.44 12.50
C PRO A 152 8.39 -21.89 11.30
N ILE A 153 8.86 -22.85 10.49
CA ILE A 153 8.13 -23.34 9.32
C ILE A 153 7.17 -24.45 9.75
N GLN A 154 5.90 -24.27 9.42
CA GLN A 154 4.83 -25.23 9.72
C GLN A 154 4.36 -26.04 8.54
N ASP A 155 4.45 -25.50 7.32
CA ASP A 155 3.96 -26.17 6.13
C ASP A 155 4.76 -25.72 4.90
N LEU A 156 5.01 -26.67 4.00
CA LEU A 156 5.76 -26.52 2.75
C LEU A 156 4.95 -27.07 1.57
N PRO A 157 5.33 -26.74 0.32
CA PRO A 157 4.63 -27.21 -0.87
C PRO A 157 4.65 -28.74 -1.00
N LYS A 158 3.46 -29.35 -1.03
CA LYS A 158 3.28 -30.82 -0.97
C LYS A 158 3.68 -31.57 -2.24
N ASN A 159 3.72 -30.87 -3.38
CA ASN A 159 4.02 -31.43 -4.68
C ASN A 159 5.35 -30.88 -5.19
N ILE A 160 6.08 -31.69 -5.97
CA ILE A 160 7.34 -31.27 -6.59
C ILE A 160 7.16 -30.04 -7.49
N GLU A 161 6.04 -29.95 -8.21
CA GLU A 161 5.73 -28.82 -9.09
C GLU A 161 5.55 -27.49 -8.33
N ASP A 162 4.87 -27.53 -7.17
CA ASP A 162 4.68 -26.36 -6.32
C ASP A 162 5.97 -25.98 -5.59
N TYR A 163 6.83 -26.96 -5.29
CA TYR A 163 8.16 -26.73 -4.72
C TYR A 163 9.07 -26.04 -5.73
N ILE A 164 9.12 -26.51 -6.98
CA ILE A 164 9.87 -25.86 -8.07
C ILE A 164 9.33 -24.46 -8.34
N ALA A 165 8.02 -24.23 -8.22
CA ALA A 165 7.42 -22.91 -8.35
C ALA A 165 7.88 -21.90 -7.27
N CYS A 166 8.53 -22.37 -6.19
CA CYS A 166 9.16 -21.50 -5.20
C CYS A 166 10.44 -20.84 -5.71
N ASP A 167 11.09 -21.39 -6.75
CA ASP A 167 12.27 -20.79 -7.35
C ASP A 167 11.87 -19.62 -8.25
N LEU A 168 12.39 -18.44 -7.92
CA LEU A 168 12.15 -17.22 -8.67
C LEU A 168 13.01 -17.18 -9.93
N LEU A 169 12.38 -16.96 -11.07
CA LEU A 169 13.00 -16.87 -12.39
C LEU A 169 13.13 -15.41 -12.83
N THR A 170 14.20 -15.11 -13.56
CA THR A 170 14.41 -13.79 -14.18
C THR A 170 13.29 -13.45 -15.17
N HIS A 171 12.95 -12.17 -15.30
CA HIS A 171 11.99 -11.64 -16.28
C HIS A 171 10.55 -12.12 -16.15
N ASN A 172 10.24 -12.93 -15.13
CA ASN A 172 8.88 -13.36 -14.85
C ASN A 172 8.24 -12.47 -13.79
N TRP A 173 6.98 -12.10 -14.02
CA TRP A 173 6.19 -11.40 -13.04
C TRP A 173 5.52 -12.37 -12.06
N TYR A 174 5.59 -12.03 -10.78
CA TYR A 174 5.03 -12.80 -9.68
C TYR A 174 3.97 -12.00 -8.94
N HIS A 175 2.92 -12.70 -8.52
CA HIS A 175 1.94 -12.22 -7.56
C HIS A 175 2.18 -12.91 -6.22
N LEU A 176 2.42 -12.11 -5.18
CA LEU A 176 2.59 -12.60 -3.81
C LEU A 176 1.46 -12.08 -2.94
N SER A 177 0.94 -12.96 -2.10
CA SER A 177 -0.02 -12.67 -1.05
C SER A 177 0.58 -13.00 0.30
N PHE A 178 0.57 -12.01 1.19
CA PHE A 178 0.91 -12.17 2.59
C PHE A 178 -0.38 -12.21 3.41
N PHE A 179 -0.54 -13.24 4.22
CA PHE A 179 -1.65 -13.37 5.16
C PHE A 179 -1.11 -13.55 6.57
N SER A 180 -1.49 -12.66 7.48
CA SER A 180 -1.23 -12.78 8.91
C SER A 180 -2.54 -13.04 9.65
N SER A 181 -2.53 -14.01 10.56
CA SER A 181 -3.59 -14.22 11.54
C SER A 181 -2.98 -14.48 12.91
N ILE A 182 -3.35 -13.64 13.87
CA ILE A 182 -2.97 -13.81 15.27
C ILE A 182 -4.22 -14.14 16.06
N ARG A 183 -4.30 -15.39 16.53
CA ARG A 183 -5.33 -15.84 17.47
C ARG A 183 -4.80 -15.67 18.88
N TYR A 184 -5.54 -15.01 19.76
CA TYR A 184 -5.12 -14.87 21.15
C TYR A 184 -6.29 -14.90 22.12
N GLU A 185 -6.00 -15.30 23.36
CA GLU A 185 -6.98 -15.39 24.43
C GLU A 185 -6.55 -14.55 25.63
N THR A 186 -7.52 -13.89 26.24
CA THR A 186 -7.31 -13.11 27.47
C THR A 186 -8.26 -13.60 28.55
N TYR A 187 -7.78 -13.61 29.79
CA TYR A 187 -8.61 -13.95 30.94
C TYR A 187 -8.93 -12.66 31.70
N LYS A 188 -10.19 -12.22 31.61
CA LYS A 188 -10.70 -11.02 32.29
C LYS A 188 -12.07 -11.32 32.88
N ASN A 189 -12.35 -10.80 34.07
CA ASN A 189 -13.65 -10.99 34.75
C ASN A 189 -14.08 -12.47 34.88
N ARG A 190 -13.12 -13.38 35.13
CA ARG A 190 -13.33 -14.84 35.20
C ARG A 190 -13.82 -15.50 33.91
N LEU A 191 -13.74 -14.82 32.77
CA LEU A 191 -14.10 -15.33 31.46
C LEU A 191 -12.90 -15.30 30.51
N TYR A 192 -12.82 -16.32 29.66
CA TYR A 192 -11.88 -16.35 28.55
C TYR A 192 -12.49 -15.64 27.34
N HIS A 193 -11.79 -14.64 26.84
CA HIS A 193 -12.17 -13.93 25.62
C HIS A 193 -11.22 -14.30 24.49
N LYS A 194 -11.78 -14.76 23.37
CA LYS A 194 -11.04 -15.12 22.15
C LYS A 194 -11.03 -13.93 21.19
N HIS A 195 -9.86 -13.61 20.66
CA HIS A 195 -9.66 -12.48 19.76
C HIS A 195 -8.85 -12.88 18.54
N TYR A 196 -9.03 -12.12 17.45
CA TYR A 196 -8.33 -12.29 16.19
C TYR A 196 -7.82 -10.95 15.66
N SER A 197 -6.56 -10.94 15.26
CA SER A 197 -5.93 -9.83 14.55
C SER A 197 -5.41 -10.34 13.21
N ASN A 198 -6.16 -10.03 12.15
CA ASN A 198 -5.90 -10.49 10.79
C ASN A 198 -5.42 -9.31 9.92
N TYR A 199 -4.51 -9.60 9.00
CA TYR A 199 -4.05 -8.65 7.99
C TYR A 199 -3.65 -9.39 6.72
N SER A 200 -3.85 -8.74 5.58
CA SER A 200 -3.40 -9.26 4.29
C SER A 200 -2.96 -8.13 3.37
N THR A 201 -1.89 -8.36 2.61
CA THR A 201 -1.41 -7.46 1.55
C THR A 201 -0.93 -8.31 0.37
N ASN A 202 -0.88 -7.69 -0.80
CA ASN A 202 -0.38 -8.34 -2.00
C ASN A 202 0.75 -7.51 -2.61
N TYR A 203 1.72 -8.19 -3.19
CA TYR A 203 2.83 -7.58 -3.92
C TYR A 203 2.81 -8.10 -5.35
N ILE A 204 3.11 -7.20 -6.29
CA ILE A 204 3.43 -7.56 -7.66
C ILE A 204 4.90 -7.24 -7.85
N PHE A 205 5.72 -8.22 -8.19
CA PHE A 205 7.15 -8.00 -8.35
C PHE A 205 7.72 -8.81 -9.49
N LYS A 206 8.91 -8.38 -9.93
CA LYS A 206 9.70 -9.01 -10.96
C LYS A 206 11.13 -9.13 -10.46
N PRO A 207 11.71 -10.35 -10.43
CA PRO A 207 13.13 -10.54 -10.18
C PRO A 207 13.93 -10.02 -11.39
N ASP A 208 14.69 -8.96 -11.15
CA ASP A 208 15.62 -8.37 -12.12
C ASP A 208 17.05 -8.56 -11.63
N PHE A 209 18.06 -8.45 -12.50
CA PHE A 209 19.49 -8.53 -12.15
C PHE A 209 20.00 -7.41 -11.23
N ILE A 210 19.10 -6.64 -10.63
CA ILE A 210 19.42 -5.67 -9.61
C ILE A 210 19.82 -6.44 -8.35
N VAL A 211 21.06 -6.21 -7.92
CA VAL A 211 21.73 -6.89 -6.80
C VAL A 211 20.86 -6.91 -5.53
N HIS A 212 20.20 -5.80 -5.21
CA HIS A 212 19.32 -5.65 -4.07
C HIS A 212 18.23 -4.64 -4.40
N ARG A 213 16.97 -5.03 -4.20
CA ARG A 213 15.80 -4.17 -4.30
C ARG A 213 14.91 -4.40 -3.11
N LYS A 214 14.37 -3.33 -2.56
CA LYS A 214 13.39 -3.34 -1.48
C LYS A 214 12.31 -2.30 -1.77
N GLY A 215 11.12 -2.51 -1.23
CA GLY A 215 10.05 -1.54 -1.28
C GLY A 215 8.71 -2.05 -0.76
N ASP A 216 7.80 -1.11 -0.55
CA ASP A 216 6.42 -1.40 -0.18
C ASP A 216 5.57 -1.82 -1.40
N GLU A 217 4.30 -2.16 -1.17
CA GLU A 217 3.36 -2.56 -2.23
C GLU A 217 3.28 -1.50 -3.36
N THR A 218 3.32 -0.22 -3.02
CA THR A 218 3.19 0.88 -3.99
C THR A 218 4.47 1.10 -4.79
N GLU A 219 5.63 0.97 -4.16
CA GLU A 219 6.93 1.06 -4.81
C GLU A 219 7.12 -0.09 -5.80
N TRP A 220 6.74 -1.30 -5.40
CA TRP A 220 6.73 -2.46 -6.29
C TRP A 220 5.72 -2.31 -7.44
N LEU A 221 4.55 -1.73 -7.19
CA LEU A 221 3.57 -1.45 -8.26
C LEU A 221 4.10 -0.44 -9.29
N LYS A 222 4.84 0.58 -8.87
CA LYS A 222 5.47 1.55 -9.79
C LYS A 222 6.50 0.93 -10.72
N THR A 223 7.00 -0.27 -10.40
CA THR A 223 7.92 -1.02 -11.28
C THR A 223 7.19 -1.64 -12.47
N LEU A 224 5.91 -1.98 -12.28
CA LEU A 224 5.05 -2.49 -13.35
C LEU A 224 4.56 -1.36 -14.25
N ILE A 225 4.22 -0.21 -13.67
CA ILE A 225 3.59 0.90 -14.38
C ILE A 225 4.42 2.18 -14.30
N ASP A 226 4.86 2.64 -15.46
CA ASP A 226 5.38 4.00 -15.64
C ASP A 226 4.20 4.90 -16.06
N PHE A 227 3.67 5.65 -15.08
CA PHE A 227 2.55 6.57 -15.26
C PHE A 227 3.05 8.03 -15.26
N LYS A 228 3.06 8.62 -16.46
CA LYS A 228 3.51 10.00 -16.69
C LYS A 228 2.34 10.90 -17.00
N VAL A 229 2.36 12.10 -16.42
CA VAL A 229 1.29 13.08 -16.57
C VAL A 229 1.93 14.45 -16.77
N ILE A 230 1.44 15.19 -17.75
CA ILE A 230 1.87 16.54 -18.07
C ILE A 230 0.60 17.36 -18.29
N HIS A 231 0.59 18.62 -17.86
CA HIS A 231 -0.50 19.54 -18.13
C HIS A 231 0.00 20.73 -18.95
N GLU A 232 -0.87 21.25 -19.81
CA GLU A 232 -0.63 22.43 -20.64
C GLU A 232 -1.60 23.53 -20.19
N ASN A 233 -1.04 24.66 -19.74
CA ASN A 233 -1.77 25.87 -19.36
C ASN A 233 -2.92 25.68 -18.34
N CYS A 234 -2.91 24.59 -17.56
CA CYS A 234 -4.00 24.24 -16.63
C CYS A 234 -5.37 24.01 -17.31
N PHE A 235 -5.37 23.70 -18.62
CA PHE A 235 -6.59 23.41 -19.38
C PHE A 235 -6.62 21.97 -19.87
N ILE A 236 -5.51 21.47 -20.38
CA ILE A 236 -5.42 20.14 -20.98
C ILE A 236 -4.40 19.34 -20.21
N VAL A 237 -4.77 18.11 -19.85
CA VAL A 237 -3.87 17.16 -19.22
C VAL A 237 -3.66 16.01 -20.19
N LYS A 238 -2.39 15.74 -20.49
CA LYS A 238 -1.93 14.62 -21.29
C LYS A 238 -1.31 13.59 -20.36
N TYR A 239 -1.67 12.33 -20.55
CA TYR A 239 -1.16 11.25 -19.73
C TYR A 239 -0.71 10.07 -20.59
N LEU A 240 0.29 9.36 -20.08
CA LEU A 240 0.86 8.16 -20.69
C LEU A 240 1.04 7.11 -19.61
N ILE A 241 0.42 5.96 -19.84
CA ILE A 241 0.55 4.76 -19.01
C ILE A 241 1.36 3.76 -19.81
N LYS A 242 2.53 3.37 -19.32
CA LYS A 242 3.32 2.27 -19.86
C LYS A 242 3.35 1.12 -18.86
N ILE A 243 3.18 -0.08 -19.37
CA ILE A 243 3.27 -1.34 -18.63
C ILE A 243 4.60 -1.98 -19.00
N ASP A 244 5.23 -2.66 -18.04
CA ASP A 244 6.43 -3.43 -18.29
C ASP A 244 6.25 -4.42 -19.46
N LYS A 245 7.26 -4.48 -20.32
CA LYS A 245 7.24 -5.26 -21.57
C LYS A 245 7.10 -6.77 -21.32
N ASP A 246 7.56 -7.27 -20.18
CA ASP A 246 7.58 -8.70 -19.87
C ASP A 246 6.29 -9.13 -19.15
N TRP A 247 5.33 -8.21 -18.99
CA TRP A 247 4.03 -8.51 -18.40
C TRP A 247 3.18 -9.39 -19.34
N PRO A 248 2.72 -10.58 -18.90
CA PRO A 248 2.16 -11.57 -19.82
C PRO A 248 0.65 -11.41 -20.10
N LEU A 249 -0.09 -10.58 -19.34
CA LEU A 249 -1.55 -10.52 -19.40
C LEU A 249 -2.08 -9.14 -19.84
N LEU A 250 -3.28 -9.09 -20.41
CA LEU A 250 -3.95 -7.81 -20.63
C LEU A 250 -4.38 -7.18 -19.30
N ILE A 251 -3.97 -5.92 -19.07
CA ILE A 251 -4.39 -5.15 -17.90
C ILE A 251 -5.62 -4.33 -18.27
N LYS A 252 -6.69 -4.42 -17.47
CA LYS A 252 -7.83 -3.51 -17.53
C LYS A 252 -7.56 -2.32 -16.63
N VAL A 253 -7.79 -1.12 -17.15
CA VAL A 253 -7.53 0.15 -16.47
C VAL A 253 -8.79 1.00 -16.46
N ASN A 254 -9.09 1.58 -15.29
CA ASN A 254 -10.03 2.67 -15.14
C ASN A 254 -9.24 3.93 -14.78
N ILE A 255 -9.45 5.00 -15.54
CA ILE A 255 -8.76 6.27 -15.35
C ILE A 255 -9.75 7.28 -14.77
N GLU A 256 -9.37 7.88 -13.66
CA GLU A 256 -10.20 8.73 -12.85
C GLU A 256 -9.46 10.03 -12.55
N TYR A 257 -10.16 11.15 -12.71
CA TYR A 257 -9.68 12.47 -12.32
C TYR A 257 -10.40 12.91 -11.06
N GLN A 258 -9.65 13.42 -10.09
CA GLN A 258 -10.19 13.89 -8.82
C GLN A 258 -9.57 15.22 -8.40
N ILE A 259 -10.38 16.05 -7.75
CA ILE A 259 -9.93 17.29 -7.10
C ILE A 259 -10.11 17.11 -5.60
N ARG A 260 -9.02 17.26 -4.84
CA ARG A 260 -9.00 17.06 -3.40
C ARG A 260 -8.84 18.38 -2.66
N GLN A 261 -9.74 18.59 -1.71
CA GLN A 261 -9.62 19.61 -0.70
C GLN A 261 -9.24 18.91 0.61
N ASN A 262 -7.96 19.02 1.00
CA ASN A 262 -7.38 18.23 2.08
C ASN A 262 -7.62 16.72 1.83
N GLU A 263 -8.30 16.04 2.76
CA GLU A 263 -8.59 14.60 2.63
C GLU A 263 -9.83 14.30 1.79
N LYS A 264 -10.71 15.29 1.55
CA LYS A 264 -12.01 15.08 0.89
C LYS A 264 -11.93 15.25 -0.63
N ILE A 265 -12.58 14.35 -1.35
CA ILE A 265 -12.75 14.45 -2.81
C ILE A 265 -13.92 15.41 -3.07
N LYS A 266 -13.63 16.58 -3.62
CA LYS A 266 -14.62 17.60 -3.98
C LYS A 266 -15.23 17.31 -5.35
N HIS A 267 -14.40 16.83 -6.27
CA HIS A 267 -14.81 16.50 -7.63
C HIS A 267 -14.23 15.16 -8.05
N PHE A 268 -15.02 14.42 -8.83
CA PHE A 268 -14.65 13.13 -9.40
C PHE A 268 -15.21 13.03 -10.81
N LYS A 269 -14.34 12.66 -11.76
CA LYS A 269 -14.71 12.41 -13.17
C LYS A 269 -14.04 11.13 -13.63
N LYS A 270 -14.83 10.18 -14.11
CA LYS A 270 -14.28 9.03 -14.84
C LYS A 270 -13.89 9.49 -16.25
N ILE A 271 -12.62 9.35 -16.60
CA ILE A 271 -12.10 9.77 -17.91
C ILE A 271 -12.39 8.69 -18.94
N THR A 272 -11.86 7.49 -18.70
CA THR A 272 -11.98 6.37 -19.64
C THR A 272 -11.78 5.05 -18.92
N ASN A 273 -12.20 3.98 -19.57
CA ASN A 273 -11.87 2.61 -19.20
C ASN A 273 -11.42 1.84 -20.45
N GLY A 274 -10.45 0.95 -20.28
CA GLY A 274 -9.92 0.21 -21.39
C GLY A 274 -9.04 -0.95 -20.97
N SER A 275 -8.47 -1.62 -21.96
CA SER A 275 -7.45 -2.65 -21.77
C SER A 275 -6.15 -2.21 -22.41
N ILE A 276 -5.06 -2.32 -21.66
CA ILE A 276 -3.72 -1.91 -22.08
C ILE A 276 -2.86 -3.17 -22.19
N LYS A 277 -2.15 -3.30 -23.31
CA LYS A 277 -1.14 -4.35 -23.51
C LYS A 277 0.27 -3.88 -23.18
N HIS A 278 0.67 -2.71 -23.70
CA HIS A 278 2.01 -2.16 -23.47
C HIS A 278 1.96 -0.70 -23.06
N TRP A 279 1.20 0.12 -23.78
CA TRP A 279 1.05 1.53 -23.45
C TRP A 279 -0.31 2.04 -23.86
N TYR A 280 -0.75 3.10 -23.20
CA TYR A 280 -1.96 3.85 -23.51
C TYR A 280 -1.73 5.31 -23.19
N SER A 281 -2.13 6.19 -24.11
CA SER A 281 -2.10 7.63 -23.90
C SER A 281 -3.47 8.21 -24.13
N GLY A 282 -3.74 9.32 -23.46
CA GLY A 282 -4.94 10.09 -23.69
C GLY A 282 -4.77 11.51 -23.20
N GLU A 283 -5.78 12.31 -23.49
CA GLU A 283 -5.87 13.67 -23.01
C GLU A 283 -7.29 13.96 -22.53
N PHE A 284 -7.42 14.90 -21.61
CA PHE A 284 -8.72 15.37 -21.14
C PHE A 284 -8.61 16.82 -20.65
N GLU A 285 -9.77 17.48 -20.62
CA GLU A 285 -9.88 18.83 -20.10
C GLU A 285 -9.91 18.84 -18.57
N MET A 286 -9.02 19.65 -18.01
CA MET A 286 -8.89 19.93 -16.59
C MET A 286 -9.84 21.05 -16.18
N LEU A 287 -10.52 20.86 -15.05
CA LEU A 287 -11.29 21.94 -14.43
C LEU A 287 -10.35 22.91 -13.76
N LYS A 288 -10.60 24.21 -13.88
CA LYS A 288 -9.84 25.21 -13.13
C LYS A 288 -10.38 25.29 -11.71
N ASP A 289 -9.56 24.89 -10.75
CA ASP A 289 -9.85 24.99 -9.33
C ASP A 289 -8.54 25.27 -8.59
N GLN A 290 -8.64 25.86 -7.40
CA GLN A 290 -7.47 26.18 -6.57
C GLN A 290 -6.95 24.97 -5.77
N TRP A 291 -7.70 23.88 -5.78
CA TRP A 291 -7.45 22.69 -4.96
C TRP A 291 -6.52 21.70 -5.66
N ARG A 292 -6.02 20.69 -4.94
CA ARG A 292 -5.08 19.73 -5.50
C ARG A 292 -5.75 18.83 -6.53
N HIS A 293 -5.17 18.76 -7.72
CA HIS A 293 -5.63 17.96 -8.84
C HIS A 293 -4.84 16.66 -8.93
N GLU A 294 -5.54 15.54 -9.01
CA GLU A 294 -4.93 14.22 -9.13
C GLU A 294 -5.59 13.43 -10.25
N ILE A 295 -4.78 12.64 -10.94
CA ILE A 295 -5.26 11.58 -11.82
C ILE A 295 -4.85 10.25 -11.22
N CYS A 296 -5.83 9.37 -11.10
CA CYS A 296 -5.68 8.03 -10.57
C CYS A 296 -5.98 7.00 -11.64
N ILE A 297 -5.17 5.97 -11.68
CA ILE A 297 -5.41 4.77 -12.46
C ILE A 297 -5.73 3.63 -11.50
N GLN A 298 -6.81 2.92 -11.78
CA GLN A 298 -7.13 1.67 -11.11
C GLN A 298 -6.94 0.53 -12.09
N ILE A 299 -6.03 -0.39 -11.78
CA ILE A 299 -5.67 -1.50 -12.64
C ILE A 299 -6.11 -2.84 -12.05
N TYR A 300 -6.43 -3.79 -12.92
CA TYR A 300 -6.67 -5.19 -12.58
C TYR A 300 -6.50 -6.05 -13.83
N TRP A 301 -6.20 -7.34 -13.66
CA TRP A 301 -6.06 -8.30 -14.76
C TRP A 301 -6.90 -9.56 -14.48
N LYS A 302 -7.03 -10.43 -15.47
CA LYS A 302 -7.75 -11.71 -15.32
C LYS A 302 -7.06 -12.54 -14.25
N GLY A 303 -7.79 -12.90 -13.19
CA GLY A 303 -7.27 -13.66 -12.06
C GLY A 303 -6.80 -12.81 -10.87
N SER A 304 -6.68 -11.48 -11.03
CA SER A 304 -6.39 -10.61 -9.89
C SER A 304 -7.60 -10.55 -8.96
N ARG A 305 -7.39 -10.82 -7.66
CA ARG A 305 -8.41 -10.63 -6.61
C ARG A 305 -8.44 -9.19 -6.10
N THR A 306 -7.36 -8.45 -6.30
CA THR A 306 -7.20 -7.07 -5.84
C THR A 306 -7.18 -6.10 -7.02
N LYS A 307 -7.69 -4.90 -6.76
CA LYS A 307 -7.57 -3.76 -7.67
C LYS A 307 -6.48 -2.86 -7.12
N TYR A 308 -5.49 -2.55 -7.93
CA TYR A 308 -4.39 -1.68 -7.54
C TYR A 308 -4.69 -0.26 -8.01
N ARG A 309 -4.47 0.73 -7.14
CA ARG A 309 -4.70 2.15 -7.45
C ARG A 309 -3.39 2.91 -7.35
N LEU A 310 -3.05 3.65 -8.39
CA LEU A 310 -1.90 4.56 -8.42
C LEU A 310 -2.40 5.95 -8.78
N CYS A 311 -2.03 6.96 -8.01
CA CYS A 311 -2.41 8.35 -8.26
C CYS A 311 -1.16 9.21 -8.48
N GLN A 312 -1.25 10.13 -9.43
CA GLN A 312 -0.26 11.17 -9.69
C GLN A 312 -0.89 12.54 -9.49
N VAL A 313 -0.12 13.44 -8.90
CA VAL A 313 -0.52 14.84 -8.74
C VAL A 313 -0.27 15.55 -10.06
N ILE A 314 -1.28 16.25 -10.56
CA ILE A 314 -1.20 17.03 -11.79
C ILE A 314 -0.78 18.46 -11.46
N ALA A 315 -1.47 19.05 -10.48
CA ALA A 315 -1.25 20.40 -10.00
C ALA A 315 -1.59 20.44 -8.51
N ASP A 316 -0.78 21.13 -7.72
CA ASP A 316 -1.01 21.35 -6.30
C ASP A 316 -1.84 22.62 -6.04
N PHE A 317 -2.07 22.91 -4.77
CA PHE A 317 -2.86 24.05 -4.34
C PHE A 317 -2.37 25.38 -4.96
N ASN A 318 -3.31 26.15 -5.52
CA ASN A 318 -3.09 27.43 -6.21
C ASN A 318 -2.21 27.42 -7.47
N GLU A 319 -1.82 26.26 -8.01
CA GLU A 319 -1.05 26.23 -9.27
C GLU A 319 -1.93 26.53 -10.49
N CYS A 320 -3.22 26.15 -10.44
CA CYS A 320 -4.17 26.29 -11.54
C CYS A 320 -5.48 27.00 -11.13
N PRO A 321 -5.42 28.22 -10.56
CA PRO A 321 -6.60 28.87 -10.01
C PRO A 321 -7.67 29.12 -11.08
N PRO A 322 -8.95 29.12 -10.70
CA PRO A 322 -10.01 29.59 -11.59
C PRO A 322 -9.67 31.00 -12.08
N PRO A 323 -10.07 31.37 -13.32
CA PRO A 323 -9.85 32.72 -13.78
C PRO A 323 -10.51 33.63 -12.76
N LEU A 324 -9.74 34.59 -12.23
CA LEU A 324 -10.28 35.62 -11.37
C LEU A 324 -11.29 36.39 -12.24
N PHE A 325 -12.56 36.00 -12.17
CA PHE A 325 -13.64 36.93 -12.40
C PHE A 325 -13.49 37.95 -11.29
N LEU A 326 -12.74 39.02 -11.56
CA LEU A 326 -12.90 40.28 -10.85
C LEU A 326 -14.41 40.52 -10.84
N PRO A 327 -15.08 40.50 -9.67
CA PRO A 327 -16.47 40.92 -9.64
C PRO A 327 -16.48 42.34 -10.20
N SER A 328 -17.23 42.55 -11.28
CA SER A 328 -17.49 43.85 -11.89
C SER A 328 -18.38 44.69 -10.95
N SER A 329 -17.94 44.89 -9.72
CA SER A 329 -18.66 45.59 -8.67
C SER A 329 -17.75 46.62 -8.02
N TYR A 330 -17.21 47.53 -8.83
CA TYR A 330 -16.59 48.77 -8.37
C TYR A 330 -16.93 49.96 -9.27
N THR A 331 -18.14 49.99 -9.85
CA THR A 331 -18.67 51.17 -10.55
C THR A 331 -20.16 51.41 -10.28
N SER A 332 -20.66 51.08 -9.08
CA SER A 332 -22.02 51.51 -8.67
C SER A 332 -22.14 52.10 -7.27
N ARG A 333 -21.06 52.10 -6.46
CA ARG A 333 -21.07 52.73 -5.12
C ARG A 333 -20.73 54.23 -5.09
N ASN A 334 -20.27 54.81 -6.20
CA ASN A 334 -19.95 56.25 -6.26
C ASN A 334 -21.10 57.16 -6.73
N ILE A 335 -22.18 56.62 -7.32
CA ILE A 335 -23.31 57.44 -7.79
C ILE A 335 -24.24 57.79 -6.62
N PHE A 336 -24.45 56.87 -5.66
CA PHE A 336 -25.33 57.12 -4.51
C PHE A 336 -24.77 58.17 -3.55
N ASN A 337 -23.44 58.23 -3.38
CA ASN A 337 -22.79 59.24 -2.54
C ASN A 337 -22.74 60.63 -3.21
N TYR A 338 -22.74 60.71 -4.54
CA TYR A 338 -22.77 62.00 -5.23
C TYR A 338 -24.17 62.64 -5.18
N ILE A 339 -25.22 61.84 -5.28
CA ILE A 339 -26.61 62.32 -5.21
C ILE A 339 -26.93 62.82 -3.79
N THR A 340 -26.47 62.14 -2.74
CA THR A 340 -26.70 62.58 -1.35
C THR A 340 -25.94 63.86 -1.01
N ILE A 341 -24.71 64.04 -1.54
CA ILE A 341 -23.94 65.28 -1.36
C ILE A 341 -24.57 66.45 -2.11
N ILE A 342 -25.04 66.26 -3.34
CA ILE A 342 -25.75 67.31 -4.10
C ILE A 342 -27.05 67.70 -3.40
N PHE A 343 -27.80 66.73 -2.85
CA PHE A 343 -29.04 67.00 -2.13
C PHE A 343 -28.80 67.77 -0.82
N LEU A 344 -27.69 67.49 -0.11
CA LEU A 344 -27.27 68.23 1.08
C LEU A 344 -26.84 69.66 0.76
N ILE A 345 -26.12 69.87 -0.34
CA ILE A 345 -25.73 71.22 -0.80
C ILE A 345 -26.97 72.03 -1.20
N PHE A 346 -27.94 71.41 -1.86
CA PHE A 346 -29.19 72.07 -2.25
C PHE A 346 -30.05 72.46 -1.04
N LEU A 347 -30.13 71.58 -0.02
CA LEU A 347 -30.80 71.89 1.25
C LEU A 347 -30.11 73.02 2.03
N CYS A 348 -28.78 73.06 2.05
CA CYS A 348 -28.03 74.17 2.65
C CYS A 348 -28.27 75.49 1.91
N PHE A 349 -28.41 75.47 0.58
CA PHE A 349 -28.67 76.68 -0.20
C PHE A 349 -30.08 77.25 0.05
N ILE A 350 -31.08 76.38 0.22
CA ILE A 350 -32.46 76.79 0.54
C ILE A 350 -32.54 77.41 1.95
N MET A 351 -31.79 76.87 2.92
CA MET A 351 -31.77 77.38 4.30
C MET A 351 -31.03 78.72 4.49
N ILE A 352 -30.29 79.18 3.47
CA ILE A 352 -29.56 80.46 3.50
C ILE A 352 -30.35 81.59 2.83
N TYR A 353 -31.31 81.24 1.96
CA TYR A 353 -32.13 82.20 1.19
C TYR A 353 -33.59 82.30 1.64
N HIS A 354 -33.92 81.73 2.80
CA HIS A 354 -35.19 81.89 3.51
C HIS A 354 -34.91 82.30 4.95
#